data_AF-A0A2Z5Z244-F1
#
_entry.id   AF-A0A2Z5Z244-F1
#
_cell.length_a   1.000
_cell.length_b   1.000
_cell.length_c   1.000
_cell.angle_alpha   90.00
_cell.angle_beta   90.00
_cell.angle_gamma   90.00
#
_symmetry.space_group_name_H-M   'P 1'
#
loop_
_entity.id
_entity.type
_entity.pdbx_description
1 polymer ?
#
loop_
_entity_poly.entity_id
_entity_poly.type
_entity_poly.pdbx_seq_one_letter_code
_entity_poly.pdbx_strand_id
1 'polypeptide(L)'
;MTGRPLILLICAAALAAWFYPGRPETMTAGEAPEKAVRASQMSGAEAGWMSGETVLPRAPDGHYYADVTVNGAESRMLVDTGASVIALTGNDAEAAGLTWNEADIHPVGRGVNGMVLGVPVTLDAVELGGLEADGVQAVIVPEGLDVSLLGQSFLSRAGSIEITDAGMALGG
;
A
#
# COMPACT_ATOMS: atom_id res chain seq x y z
N MET A 1 -5.72 -41.88 -29.22
CA MET A 1 -6.62 -40.86 -28.64
C MET A 1 -6.40 -40.86 -27.14
N THR A 2 -5.41 -40.11 -26.67
CA THR A 2 -4.98 -40.10 -25.27
C THR A 2 -5.74 -39.01 -24.52
N GLY A 3 -6.69 -39.44 -23.69
CA GLY A 3 -7.37 -38.56 -22.74
C GLY A 3 -6.40 -38.12 -21.64
N ARG A 4 -6.35 -36.82 -21.37
CA ARG A 4 -5.71 -36.24 -20.18
C ARG A 4 -6.82 -35.70 -19.28
N PRO A 5 -6.86 -36.05 -17.98
CA PRO A 5 -7.81 -35.48 -17.06
C PRO A 5 -7.50 -34.00 -16.81
N LEU A 6 -8.53 -33.17 -16.85
CA LEU A 6 -8.50 -31.77 -16.42
C LEU A 6 -8.32 -31.76 -14.89
N ILE A 7 -7.13 -31.41 -14.42
CA ILE A 7 -6.90 -31.15 -12.99
C ILE A 7 -7.41 -29.72 -12.72
N LEU A 8 -8.57 -29.64 -12.06
CA LEU A 8 -9.03 -28.41 -11.39
C LEU A 8 -8.14 -28.20 -10.16
N LEU A 9 -7.32 -27.15 -10.16
CA LEU A 9 -6.64 -26.66 -8.96
C LEU A 9 -7.43 -25.49 -8.39
N ILE A 10 -8.41 -25.83 -7.56
CA ILE A 10 -8.95 -24.94 -6.54
C ILE A 10 -8.07 -25.16 -5.31
N CYS A 11 -7.27 -24.16 -4.93
CA CYS A 11 -6.68 -24.12 -3.58
C CYS A 11 -7.34 -22.98 -2.82
N ALA A 12 -8.53 -23.29 -2.29
CA ALA A 12 -9.11 -22.62 -1.14
C ALA A 12 -8.98 -23.59 0.04
N ALA A 13 -8.44 -23.14 1.17
CA ALA A 13 -9.00 -23.42 2.50
C ALA A 13 -8.12 -22.83 3.62
N ALA A 14 -8.72 -21.98 4.45
CA ALA A 14 -8.75 -22.23 5.88
C ALA A 14 -10.22 -22.16 6.34
N LEU A 15 -10.70 -23.29 6.83
CA LEU A 15 -12.00 -23.53 7.44
C LEU A 15 -11.99 -23.05 8.89
N ALA A 16 -13.04 -22.35 9.33
CA ALA A 16 -13.53 -22.45 10.71
C ALA A 16 -14.95 -21.89 10.82
N ALA A 17 -15.98 -22.70 10.55
CA ALA A 17 -17.34 -22.39 11.00
C ALA A 17 -18.23 -23.65 11.01
N TRP A 18 -17.97 -24.57 11.95
CA TRP A 18 -19.02 -25.46 12.45
C TRP A 18 -18.59 -26.01 13.80
N PHE A 19 -18.93 -25.29 14.88
CA PHE A 19 -19.29 -25.82 16.19
C PHE A 19 -19.62 -24.61 17.09
N TYR A 20 -20.90 -24.24 17.18
CA TYR A 20 -21.39 -23.30 18.19
C TYR A 20 -22.42 -24.03 19.05
N PRO A 21 -22.07 -24.34 20.29
CA PRO A 21 -23.03 -24.13 21.36
C PRO A 21 -22.38 -23.51 22.59
N GLY A 22 -22.88 -22.34 23.03
CA GLY A 22 -22.48 -21.78 24.33
C GLY A 22 -22.83 -20.31 24.54
N ARG A 23 -24.09 -20.07 24.94
CA ARG A 23 -24.74 -18.95 25.67
C ARG A 23 -24.07 -17.56 25.79
N PRO A 24 -24.88 -16.47 25.73
CA PRO A 24 -24.41 -15.12 26.01
C PRO A 24 -24.27 -14.90 27.52
N GLU A 25 -23.07 -14.55 27.97
CA GLU A 25 -22.90 -13.89 29.26
C GLU A 25 -22.84 -12.38 29.01
N THR A 26 -23.88 -11.71 29.49
CA THR A 26 -23.92 -10.26 29.63
C THR A 26 -22.89 -9.87 30.70
N MET A 27 -21.78 -9.24 30.30
CA MET A 27 -20.93 -8.50 31.21
C MET A 27 -20.91 -7.03 30.82
N THR A 28 -21.74 -6.32 31.58
CA THR A 28 -21.83 -4.89 31.83
C THR A 28 -20.48 -4.19 31.91
N ALA A 29 -20.43 -3.02 31.26
CA ALA A 29 -19.73 -1.80 31.65
C ALA A 29 -18.37 -1.93 32.37
N GLY A 30 -17.31 -1.58 31.65
CA GLY A 30 -16.02 -1.20 32.20
C GLY A 30 -15.30 -0.29 31.21
N GLU A 31 -15.52 1.01 31.34
CA GLU A 31 -14.79 2.07 30.65
C GLU A 31 -13.29 1.95 31.00
N ALA A 32 -12.48 1.52 30.02
CA ALA A 32 -11.02 1.46 30.12
C ALA A 32 -10.40 2.57 29.26
N PRO A 33 -9.29 3.19 29.71
CA PRO A 33 -8.97 4.55 29.38
C PRO A 33 -8.36 4.66 27.99
N GLU A 34 -9.07 5.33 27.10
CA GLU A 34 -8.62 5.95 25.85
C GLU A 34 -7.22 6.61 25.90
N LYS A 35 -6.77 7.03 27.10
CA LYS A 35 -5.46 7.62 27.35
C LYS A 35 -4.28 6.62 27.29
N ALA A 36 -4.51 5.35 27.63
CA ALA A 36 -3.45 4.33 27.60
C ALA A 36 -3.14 3.85 26.18
N VAL A 37 -4.17 3.77 25.32
CA VAL A 37 -4.03 3.42 23.90
C VAL A 37 -3.24 4.50 23.16
N ARG A 38 -3.55 5.79 23.40
CA ARG A 38 -2.82 6.92 22.81
C ARG A 38 -1.35 6.97 23.23
N ALA A 39 -1.04 6.71 24.50
CA ALA A 39 0.34 6.73 24.99
C ALA A 39 1.19 5.59 24.40
N SER A 40 0.62 4.40 24.22
CA SER A 40 1.31 3.29 23.53
C SER A 40 1.50 3.54 22.04
N GLN A 41 0.53 4.17 21.37
CA GLN A 41 0.64 4.55 19.95
C GLN A 41 1.71 5.62 19.70
N MET A 42 1.81 6.62 20.59
CA MET A 42 2.86 7.64 20.51
C MET A 42 4.25 7.06 20.77
N SER A 43 4.39 6.18 21.77
CA SER A 43 5.69 5.56 22.09
C SER A 43 6.20 4.59 21.03
N GLY A 44 5.31 3.88 20.33
CA GLY A 44 5.68 2.97 19.23
C GLY A 44 6.05 3.72 17.96
N ALA A 45 5.30 4.80 17.65
CA ALA A 45 5.67 5.72 16.58
C ALA A 45 7.06 6.31 16.87
N GLU A 46 7.27 6.95 18.03
CA GLU A 46 8.55 7.59 18.44
C GLU A 46 9.76 6.66 18.38
N ALA A 47 9.61 5.37 18.71
CA ALA A 47 10.69 4.38 18.62
C ALA A 47 11.05 3.98 17.17
N GLY A 48 10.07 3.97 16.25
CA GLY A 48 10.30 3.66 14.82
C GLY A 48 11.13 4.73 14.11
N TRP A 49 10.86 6.02 14.36
CA TRP A 49 11.64 7.12 13.76
C TRP A 49 13.11 7.10 14.17
N MET A 50 13.42 6.63 15.38
CA MET A 50 14.80 6.49 15.85
C MET A 50 15.55 5.33 15.17
N SER A 51 14.84 4.36 14.58
CA SER A 51 15.41 3.22 13.85
C SER A 51 15.42 3.43 12.33
N GLY A 52 14.83 4.51 11.82
CA GLY A 52 14.56 4.67 10.37
C GLY A 52 13.44 3.77 9.86
N GLU A 53 12.61 3.24 10.75
CA GLU A 53 11.52 2.31 10.45
C GLU A 53 10.17 3.03 10.51
N THR A 54 9.41 2.92 9.41
CA THR A 54 8.05 3.46 9.26
C THR A 54 7.03 2.36 9.46
N VAL A 55 6.14 2.51 10.44
CA VAL A 55 5.05 1.55 10.68
C VAL A 55 3.72 2.09 10.18
N LEU A 56 3.15 1.44 9.17
CA LEU A 56 1.85 1.74 8.58
C LEU A 56 0.76 0.88 9.24
N PRO A 57 -0.24 1.48 9.90
CA PRO A 57 -1.34 0.72 10.46
C PRO A 57 -2.20 0.12 9.33
N ARG A 58 -2.76 -1.06 9.59
CA ARG A 58 -3.70 -1.67 8.64
C ARG A 58 -5.01 -0.89 8.63
N ALA A 59 -5.45 -0.47 7.45
CA ALA A 59 -6.71 0.24 7.27
C ALA A 59 -7.92 -0.70 7.43
N PRO A 60 -9.14 -0.17 7.67
CA PRO A 60 -10.35 -0.99 7.87
C PRO A 60 -10.72 -1.88 6.68
N ASP A 61 -10.35 -1.50 5.46
CA ASP A 61 -10.49 -2.31 4.24
C ASP A 61 -9.46 -3.44 4.15
N GLY A 62 -8.50 -3.47 5.06
CA GLY A 62 -7.46 -4.48 5.15
C GLY A 62 -6.20 -4.18 4.35
N HIS A 63 -6.09 -3.01 3.74
CA HIS A 63 -4.92 -2.55 2.99
C HIS A 63 -3.98 -1.68 3.85
N TYR A 64 -2.81 -1.36 3.29
CA TYR A 64 -1.84 -0.44 3.90
C TYR A 64 -1.72 0.79 3.03
N TYR A 65 -1.80 1.96 3.65
CA TYR A 65 -1.64 3.24 2.97
C TYR A 65 -0.46 3.98 3.58
N ALA A 66 0.32 4.61 2.71
CA ALA A 66 1.44 5.47 3.07
C ALA A 66 1.14 6.91 2.66
N ASP A 67 1.38 7.86 3.55
CA ASP A 67 1.41 9.27 3.19
C ASP A 67 2.83 9.58 2.69
N VAL A 68 2.95 9.80 1.37
CA VAL A 68 4.21 9.94 0.64
C VAL A 68 4.34 11.36 0.13
N THR A 69 5.51 11.96 0.26
CA THR A 69 5.82 13.24 -0.40
C THR A 69 6.42 12.96 -1.76
N VAL A 70 5.80 13.45 -2.84
CA VAL A 70 6.29 13.34 -4.22
C VAL A 70 6.55 14.73 -4.76
N ASN A 71 7.80 15.03 -5.12
CA ASN A 71 8.23 16.35 -5.59
C ASN A 71 7.74 17.50 -4.68
N GLY A 72 7.67 17.26 -3.37
CA GLY A 72 7.20 18.23 -2.37
C GLY A 72 5.67 18.28 -2.15
N ALA A 73 4.87 17.47 -2.87
CA ALA A 73 3.42 17.35 -2.67
C ALA A 73 3.06 16.07 -1.91
N GLU A 74 2.20 16.17 -0.90
CA GLU A 74 1.69 15.01 -0.17
C GLU A 74 0.69 14.22 -1.01
N SER A 75 0.85 12.90 -1.07
CA SER A 75 -0.06 11.96 -1.72
C SER A 75 -0.22 10.71 -0.86
N ARG A 76 -1.48 10.33 -0.63
CA ARG A 76 -1.81 9.09 0.09
C ARG A 76 -1.88 7.93 -0.89
N MET A 77 -0.95 7.00 -0.78
CA MET A 77 -0.78 5.89 -1.72
C MET A 77 -1.13 4.55 -1.09
N LEU A 78 -1.73 3.65 -1.88
CA LEU A 78 -1.87 2.24 -1.54
C LEU A 78 -0.51 1.55 -1.71
N VAL A 79 -0.06 0.81 -0.70
CA VAL A 79 1.15 -0.02 -0.83
C VAL A 79 0.85 -1.23 -1.70
N ASP A 80 1.49 -1.31 -2.87
CA ASP A 80 1.29 -2.38 -3.84
C ASP A 80 2.62 -3.06 -4.20
N THR A 81 2.87 -4.22 -3.59
CA THR A 81 4.07 -5.02 -3.87
C THR A 81 4.04 -5.69 -5.25
N GLY A 82 2.89 -5.74 -5.92
CA GLY A 82 2.73 -6.24 -7.28
C GLY A 82 3.01 -5.19 -8.36
N ALA A 83 2.98 -3.90 -8.04
CA ALA A 83 3.30 -2.82 -8.95
C ALA A 83 4.82 -2.67 -9.13
N SER A 84 5.32 -2.73 -10.37
CA SER A 84 6.77 -2.61 -10.64
C SER A 84 7.31 -1.19 -10.47
N VAL A 85 6.46 -0.18 -10.68
CA VAL A 85 6.79 1.25 -10.53
C VAL A 85 5.69 1.94 -9.73
N ILE A 86 5.96 3.14 -9.22
CA ILE A 86 4.92 4.02 -8.68
C ILE A 86 3.91 4.32 -9.79
N ALA A 87 2.62 4.21 -9.49
CA ALA A 87 1.55 4.64 -10.38
C ALA A 87 0.82 5.82 -9.74
N LEU A 88 0.86 6.99 -10.38
CA LEU A 88 0.19 8.19 -9.92
C LEU A 88 -1.18 8.33 -10.59
N THR A 89 -2.19 8.76 -9.83
CA THR A 89 -3.39 9.33 -10.44
C THR A 89 -3.05 10.62 -11.19
N GLY A 90 -3.89 11.04 -12.12
CA GLY A 90 -3.73 12.34 -12.79
C GLY A 90 -3.67 13.50 -11.79
N ASN A 91 -4.55 13.48 -10.78
CA ASN A 91 -4.62 14.52 -9.75
C ASN A 91 -3.34 14.60 -8.89
N ASP A 92 -2.82 13.44 -8.46
CA ASP A 92 -1.58 13.40 -7.66
C ASP A 92 -0.38 13.86 -8.50
N ALA A 93 -0.34 13.50 -9.79
CA ALA A 93 0.70 13.96 -10.70
C ALA A 93 0.67 15.48 -10.90
N GLU A 94 -0.52 16.07 -11.08
CA GLU A 94 -0.70 17.53 -11.17
C GLU A 94 -0.29 18.23 -9.87
N ALA A 95 -0.68 17.69 -8.71
CA ALA A 95 -0.30 18.22 -7.41
C ALA A 95 1.22 18.21 -7.20
N ALA A 96 1.89 17.15 -7.69
CA ALA A 96 3.35 17.01 -7.70
C ALA A 96 4.06 17.85 -8.76
N GLY A 97 3.34 18.70 -9.50
CA GLY A 97 3.90 19.60 -10.52
C GLY A 97 4.36 18.90 -11.80
N LEU A 98 3.93 17.66 -12.04
CA LEU A 98 4.27 16.92 -13.25
C LEU A 98 3.40 17.38 -14.42
N THR A 99 4.03 17.75 -15.52
CA THR A 99 3.34 18.11 -16.76
C THR A 99 3.28 16.92 -17.72
N TRP A 100 2.10 16.61 -18.23
CA TRP A 100 1.86 15.54 -19.20
C TRP A 100 0.75 15.95 -20.18
N ASN A 101 0.64 15.25 -21.32
CA ASN A 101 -0.42 15.47 -22.30
C ASN A 101 -1.17 14.16 -22.57
N GLU A 102 -2.48 14.24 -22.81
CA GLU A 102 -3.29 13.09 -23.24
C GLU A 102 -2.74 12.41 -24.50
N ALA A 103 -2.11 13.17 -25.40
CA ALA A 103 -1.47 12.65 -26.61
C ALA A 103 -0.27 11.72 -26.34
N ASP A 104 0.33 11.78 -25.15
CA ASP A 104 1.47 10.95 -24.75
C ASP A 104 1.04 9.63 -24.10
N ILE A 105 -0.27 9.46 -23.84
CA ILE A 105 -0.83 8.25 -23.23
C ILE A 105 -0.63 7.06 -24.18
N HIS A 106 0.02 6.03 -23.66
CA HIS A 106 0.25 4.78 -24.38
C HIS A 106 0.20 3.58 -23.43
N PRO A 107 0.16 2.34 -23.94
CA PRO A 107 0.26 1.15 -23.11
C PRO A 107 1.57 1.11 -22.31
N VAL A 108 1.46 1.13 -20.98
CA VAL A 108 2.61 1.12 -20.04
C VAL A 108 2.73 -0.19 -19.28
N GLY A 109 1.71 -1.04 -19.32
CA GLY A 109 1.71 -2.29 -18.58
C GLY A 109 0.41 -3.07 -18.69
N ARG A 110 0.29 -4.08 -17.83
CA ARG A 110 -0.89 -4.93 -17.74
C ARG A 110 -1.23 -5.19 -16.28
N GLY A 111 -2.40 -4.74 -15.86
CA GLY A 111 -2.99 -5.02 -14.55
C GLY A 111 -4.01 -6.15 -14.61
N VAL A 112 -4.73 -6.33 -13.50
CA VAL A 112 -5.77 -7.37 -13.37
C VAL A 112 -6.94 -7.13 -14.33
N ASN A 113 -7.28 -5.86 -14.56
CA ASN A 113 -8.38 -5.47 -15.44
C ASN A 113 -7.98 -5.34 -16.92
N GLY A 114 -6.72 -5.68 -17.27
CA GLY A 114 -6.23 -5.63 -18.64
C GLY A 114 -5.08 -4.63 -18.83
N MET A 115 -5.03 -4.01 -20.01
CA MET A 115 -3.97 -3.08 -20.37
C MET A 115 -4.07 -1.80 -19.53
N VAL A 116 -2.93 -1.32 -19.05
CA VAL A 116 -2.83 -0.04 -18.35
C VAL A 116 -2.30 0.99 -19.33
N LEU A 117 -2.99 2.11 -19.47
CA LEU A 117 -2.60 3.24 -20.31
C LEU A 117 -2.10 4.36 -19.42
N GLY A 118 -1.01 5.02 -19.81
CA GLY A 118 -0.42 6.08 -19.01
C GLY A 118 0.75 6.76 -19.67
N VAL A 119 1.41 7.65 -18.91
CA VAL A 119 2.58 8.42 -19.33
C VAL A 119 3.74 8.11 -18.39
N PRO A 120 4.81 7.45 -18.87
CA PRO A 120 6.01 7.21 -18.08
C PRO A 120 6.66 8.54 -17.67
N VAL A 121 7.06 8.64 -16.41
CA VAL A 121 7.75 9.80 -15.84
C VAL A 121 8.83 9.36 -14.86
N THR A 122 9.71 10.29 -14.51
CA THR A 122 10.65 10.12 -13.42
C THR A 122 10.32 11.16 -12.36
N LEU A 123 10.16 10.72 -11.12
CA LEU A 123 9.94 11.59 -9.97
C LEU A 123 11.30 12.08 -9.48
N ASP A 124 11.41 13.38 -9.22
CA ASP A 124 12.66 13.99 -8.80
C ASP A 124 13.00 13.58 -7.38
N ALA A 125 12.01 13.62 -6.47
CA ALA A 125 12.14 13.22 -5.07
C ALA A 125 10.88 12.51 -4.57
N VAL A 126 11.08 11.43 -3.82
CA VAL A 126 10.03 10.68 -3.12
C VAL A 126 10.47 10.42 -1.68
N GLU A 127 9.59 10.71 -0.73
CA GLU A 127 9.89 10.59 0.71
C GLU A 127 8.78 9.85 1.46
N LEU A 128 9.16 8.92 2.34
CA LEU A 128 8.26 8.22 3.26
C LEU A 128 8.97 7.96 4.59
N GLY A 129 8.54 8.63 5.65
CA GLY A 129 8.99 8.36 7.03
C GLY A 129 10.52 8.29 7.20
N GLY A 130 11.24 9.19 6.53
CA GLY A 130 12.71 9.28 6.57
C GLY A 130 13.44 8.48 5.48
N LEU A 131 12.73 7.62 4.73
CA LEU A 131 13.27 7.04 3.50
C LEU A 131 13.11 8.03 2.35
N GLU A 132 14.23 8.45 1.78
CA GLU A 132 14.29 9.39 0.66
C GLU A 132 14.86 8.72 -0.60
N ALA A 133 14.33 9.11 -1.75
CA ALA A 133 14.68 8.50 -3.02
C ALA A 133 14.54 9.50 -4.17
N ASP A 134 15.65 9.75 -4.87
CA ASP A 134 15.64 10.56 -6.08
C ASP A 134 15.51 9.69 -7.34
N GLY A 135 15.07 10.31 -8.44
CA GLY A 135 15.05 9.71 -9.77
C GLY A 135 14.21 8.43 -9.82
N VAL A 136 13.03 8.45 -9.20
CA VAL A 136 12.16 7.27 -9.06
C VAL A 136 11.32 7.08 -10.32
N GLN A 137 11.43 5.90 -10.94
CA GLN A 137 10.57 5.56 -12.07
C GLN A 137 9.11 5.49 -11.64
N ALA A 138 8.24 6.14 -12.40
CA ALA A 138 6.81 6.15 -12.17
C ALA A 138 6.02 6.20 -13.49
N VAL A 139 4.72 6.06 -13.38
CA VAL A 139 3.78 6.27 -14.48
C VAL A 139 2.58 7.07 -14.00
N ILE A 140 2.14 8.02 -14.81
CA ILE A 140 0.88 8.72 -14.60
C ILE A 140 -0.22 7.90 -15.28
N VAL A 141 -1.25 7.55 -14.53
CA VAL A 141 -2.43 6.80 -14.99
C VAL A 141 -3.65 7.71 -14.80
N PRO A 142 -4.00 8.54 -15.82
CA PRO A 142 -5.06 9.53 -15.67
C PRO A 142 -6.46 8.92 -15.45
N GLU A 143 -6.69 7.72 -15.99
CA GLU A 143 -7.95 7.00 -15.90
C GLU A 143 -7.72 5.55 -15.46
N GLY A 144 -8.66 5.01 -14.67
CA GLY A 144 -8.64 3.61 -14.23
C GLY A 144 -7.85 3.34 -12.95
N LEU A 145 -7.40 4.39 -12.26
CA LEU A 145 -6.77 4.31 -10.94
C LEU A 145 -7.51 5.22 -9.94
N ASP A 146 -8.06 4.62 -8.88
CA ASP A 146 -8.81 5.37 -7.85
C ASP A 146 -7.88 6.04 -6.81
N VAL A 147 -6.71 5.45 -6.57
CA VAL A 147 -5.70 5.93 -5.61
C VAL A 147 -4.31 5.59 -6.15
N SER A 148 -3.34 6.48 -5.94
CA SER A 148 -1.96 6.24 -6.33
C SER A 148 -1.38 4.98 -5.67
N LEU A 149 -0.49 4.27 -6.37
CA LEU A 149 0.13 3.02 -5.93
C LEU A 149 1.61 3.25 -5.65
N LEU A 150 2.04 2.87 -4.45
CA LEU A 150 3.44 2.84 -4.06
C LEU A 150 4.04 1.48 -4.48
N GLY A 151 4.77 1.48 -5.59
CA GLY A 151 5.34 0.27 -6.20
C GLY A 151 6.81 0.02 -5.90
N GLN A 152 7.34 -1.04 -6.50
CA GLN A 152 8.70 -1.55 -6.28
C GLN A 152 9.83 -0.58 -6.67
N SER A 153 9.59 0.41 -7.54
CA SER A 153 10.59 1.45 -7.87
C SER A 153 11.02 2.29 -6.66
N PHE A 154 10.18 2.34 -5.63
CA PHE A 154 10.47 2.94 -4.32
C PHE A 154 10.56 1.89 -3.21
N LEU A 155 9.60 0.96 -3.11
CA LEU A 155 9.54 -0.02 -2.01
C LEU A 155 10.81 -0.86 -1.87
N SER A 156 11.49 -1.21 -2.97
CA SER A 156 12.75 -1.97 -2.93
C SER A 156 13.91 -1.22 -2.28
N ARG A 157 13.78 0.10 -2.06
CA ARG A 157 14.78 0.94 -1.40
C ARG A 157 14.67 0.91 0.12
N ALA A 158 13.56 0.41 0.66
CA ALA A 158 13.31 0.37 2.11
C ALA A 158 14.16 -0.67 2.86
N GLY A 159 14.91 -1.54 2.17
CA GLY A 159 15.71 -2.61 2.77
C GLY A 159 14.85 -3.80 3.24
N SER A 160 13.89 -3.55 4.12
CA SER A 160 12.92 -4.52 4.66
C SER A 160 11.48 -4.03 4.48
N ILE A 161 10.57 -4.99 4.30
CA ILE A 161 9.12 -4.79 4.39
C ILE A 161 8.55 -5.99 5.14
N GLU A 162 8.00 -5.75 6.32
CA GLU A 162 7.49 -6.79 7.20
C GLU A 162 6.06 -6.50 7.63
N ILE A 163 5.21 -7.52 7.67
CA ILE A 163 3.87 -7.40 8.23
C ILE A 163 3.86 -8.06 9.62
N THR A 164 3.53 -7.26 10.63
CA THR A 164 3.47 -7.66 12.03
C THR A 164 2.07 -7.39 12.60
N ASP A 165 1.84 -7.77 13.86
CA ASP A 165 0.59 -7.43 14.56
C ASP A 165 0.38 -5.92 14.73
N ALA A 166 1.46 -5.13 14.71
CA ALA A 166 1.39 -3.68 14.83
C ALA A 166 1.01 -2.99 13.51
N GLY A 167 1.29 -3.63 12.37
CA GLY A 167 1.11 -3.04 11.05
C GLY A 167 2.18 -3.52 10.06
N MET A 168 2.29 -2.81 8.94
CA MET A 168 3.36 -3.01 7.97
C MET A 168 4.52 -2.09 8.33
N ALA A 169 5.68 -2.67 8.62
CA ALA A 169 6.91 -1.94 8.84
C ALA A 169 7.72 -1.86 7.54
N LEU A 170 8.27 -0.68 7.24
CA LEU A 170 9.19 -0.41 6.14
C LEU A 170 10.45 0.26 6.71
N GLY A 171 11.64 -0.22 6.35
CA GLY A 171 12.90 0.37 6.82
C GLY A 171 13.65 -0.53 7.79
N GLY A 172 14.98 -0.59 7.63
CA GLY A 172 15.91 -1.36 8.46
C GLY A 172 17.34 -1.33 7.92
#